data_AF-A0A7S2QHV2-F1
#
_entry.id   AF-A0A7S2QHV2-F1
#
_cell.length_a   1.000
_cell.length_b   1.000
_cell.length_c   1.000
_cell.angle_alpha   90.00
_cell.angle_beta   90.00
_cell.angle_gamma   90.00
#
_symmetry.space_group_name_H-M   'P 1'
#
loop_
_entity.id
_entity.type
_entity.pdbx_description
1 polymer ?
#
loop_
_entity_poly.entity_id
_entity_poly.type
_entity_poly.pdbx_seq_one_letter_code
_entity_poly.pdbx_strand_id
1 'polypeptide(L)'
;MVPTAADGRFFFAQPSGGYDVWPILMEKGLAKAMGSYTSISGGFPYFAIKAITQAPMERILQEELGAERTWEVLLLAREERWPVTAASLENSVGLATPHEFGILDVTPDYEGRGRAVHVYNPWGTENRYSGELARDNDRGDYWLTFAEFMDSFQEIAVARIRTGYMLSSSRVPSGAPAAREFRMVGDAPFSVQLEWPGWEFVPEGCQEPRVRLVFLVARKHNLREYYSNTASHEPGVSNARVDLPGGAGEYVVYVSTEFDLPGIDEVVVNTYAAEKVEIVRSGAYGHRPDRALEEMLLGVPCDEVVEISRHDGAAATFRRTPQRVGSSPAWVNTRGAILWFDQTRWRKSLADQPLNTNFASFDPAGLRCSTVERARFDRCSKLIWDSPKAVDAPSVVLRRAADFQGGPAWEEQGGGAGE
;
A
#
# COMPACT_ATOMS: atom_id res chain seq x y z
N MET A 1 23.15 -25.46 18.19
CA MET A 1 24.50 -24.86 18.10
C MET A 1 24.40 -23.39 17.70
N VAL A 2 25.08 -22.51 18.43
CA VAL A 2 25.23 -21.07 18.13
C VAL A 2 26.72 -20.83 17.83
N PRO A 3 27.09 -19.96 16.88
CA PRO A 3 28.49 -19.63 16.61
C PRO A 3 29.19 -18.99 17.82
N THR A 4 30.35 -19.53 18.18
CA THR A 4 31.21 -19.03 19.27
C THR A 4 32.66 -18.97 18.82
N ALA A 5 33.41 -18.01 19.36
CA ALA A 5 34.86 -17.98 19.25
C ALA A 5 35.49 -19.12 20.05
N ALA A 6 36.79 -19.37 19.85
CA ALA A 6 37.52 -20.45 20.53
C ALA A 6 37.53 -20.31 22.06
N ASP A 7 37.37 -19.09 22.58
CA ASP A 7 37.28 -18.77 24.01
C ASP A 7 35.86 -18.90 24.58
N GLY A 8 34.88 -19.34 23.77
CA GLY A 8 33.49 -19.51 24.17
C GLY A 8 32.62 -18.26 24.10
N ARG A 9 33.17 -17.09 23.72
CA ARG A 9 32.34 -15.89 23.48
C ARG A 9 31.47 -16.07 22.26
N PHE A 10 30.23 -15.59 22.31
CA PHE A 10 29.35 -15.60 21.14
C PHE A 10 29.92 -14.69 20.05
N PHE A 11 29.73 -15.04 18.77
CA PHE A 11 30.18 -14.19 17.65
C PHE A 11 29.26 -13.00 17.37
N PHE A 12 27.97 -13.14 17.66
CA PHE A 12 26.93 -12.18 17.30
C PHE A 12 26.30 -11.56 18.55
N ALA A 13 24.97 -11.56 18.70
CA ALA A 13 24.29 -11.05 19.89
C ALA A 13 24.90 -11.64 21.18
N GLN A 14 25.09 -10.77 22.17
CA GLN A 14 25.63 -11.12 23.48
C GLN A 14 24.52 -11.09 24.54
N PRO A 15 24.58 -11.96 25.55
CA PRO A 15 23.67 -11.87 26.69
C PRO A 15 24.04 -10.65 27.54
N SER A 16 23.05 -9.89 28.00
CA SER A 16 23.24 -8.97 29.13
C SER A 16 23.21 -9.77 30.43
N GLY A 17 23.98 -9.36 31.44
CA GLY A 17 23.91 -9.95 32.79
C GLY A 17 24.30 -11.43 32.92
N GLY A 18 24.85 -12.05 31.86
CA GLY A 18 25.52 -13.35 31.90
C GLY A 18 24.71 -14.58 31.47
N TYR A 19 23.36 -14.54 31.45
CA TYR A 19 22.56 -15.74 31.17
C TYR A 19 21.31 -15.55 30.29
N ASP A 20 21.01 -14.33 29.84
CA ASP A 20 19.87 -14.08 28.95
C ASP A 20 20.20 -14.48 27.51
N VAL A 21 20.13 -15.78 27.22
CA VAL A 21 20.47 -16.35 25.89
C VAL A 21 19.38 -16.18 24.84
N TRP A 22 18.20 -15.67 25.21
CA TRP A 22 17.07 -15.55 24.29
C TRP A 22 17.35 -14.64 23.08
N PRO A 23 18.09 -13.51 23.17
CA PRO A 23 18.38 -12.67 21.99
C PRO A 23 19.23 -13.45 20.98
N ILE A 24 20.18 -14.24 21.48
CA ILE A 24 21.08 -15.08 20.69
C ILE A 24 20.29 -16.14 19.91
N LEU A 25 19.30 -16.76 20.56
CA LEU A 25 18.44 -17.74 19.93
C LEU A 25 17.46 -17.11 18.93
N MET A 26 16.97 -15.90 19.23
CA MET A 26 16.11 -15.13 18.33
C MET A 26 16.85 -14.72 17.06
N GLU A 27 18.04 -14.12 17.19
CA GLU A 27 18.90 -13.75 16.06
C GLU A 27 19.26 -14.97 15.22
N LYS A 28 19.62 -16.09 15.86
CA LYS A 28 19.86 -17.34 15.14
C LYS A 28 18.61 -17.84 14.39
N GLY A 29 17.44 -17.73 15.01
CA GLY A 29 16.17 -18.12 14.40
C GLY A 29 15.90 -17.31 13.13
N LEU A 30 16.11 -16.00 13.22
CA LEU A 30 15.98 -15.09 12.08
C LEU A 30 17.02 -15.39 10.99
N ALA A 31 18.30 -15.51 11.35
CA ALA A 31 19.38 -15.88 10.42
C ALA A 31 19.09 -17.20 9.70
N LYS A 32 18.55 -18.20 10.39
CA LYS A 32 18.15 -19.47 9.78
C LYS A 32 16.98 -19.28 8.80
N ALA A 33 15.99 -18.47 9.13
CA ALA A 33 14.87 -18.18 8.24
C ALA A 33 15.31 -17.43 6.98
N MET A 34 16.32 -16.56 7.11
CA MET A 34 16.92 -15.81 6.00
C MET A 34 18.09 -16.55 5.32
N GLY A 35 18.34 -17.81 5.69
CA GLY A 35 19.36 -18.68 5.11
C GLY A 35 20.74 -18.63 5.79
N SER A 36 21.20 -17.47 6.27
CA SER A 36 22.47 -17.34 7.00
C SER A 36 22.54 -16.11 7.90
N TYR A 37 23.58 -16.01 8.75
CA TYR A 37 23.87 -14.78 9.50
C TYR A 37 24.32 -13.63 8.59
N THR A 38 24.98 -13.92 7.47
CA THR A 38 25.36 -12.91 6.48
C THR A 38 24.12 -12.32 5.81
N SER A 39 23.06 -13.10 5.64
CA SER A 39 21.79 -12.65 5.02
C SER A 39 21.03 -11.63 5.86
N ILE A 40 21.33 -11.49 7.16
CA ILE A 40 20.72 -10.48 8.04
C ILE A 40 21.67 -9.31 8.33
N SER A 41 22.86 -9.30 7.73
CA SER A 41 23.84 -8.23 7.90
C SER A 41 23.41 -6.98 7.12
N GLY A 42 23.36 -5.83 7.78
CA GLY A 42 22.93 -4.57 7.17
C GLY A 42 21.43 -4.48 6.87
N GLY A 43 20.63 -5.42 7.41
CA GLY A 43 19.18 -5.42 7.23
C GLY A 43 18.48 -4.30 8.02
N PHE A 44 17.28 -3.92 7.57
CA PHE A 44 16.43 -2.95 8.26
C PHE A 44 15.71 -3.59 9.47
N PRO A 45 15.56 -2.89 10.61
CA PRO A 45 14.79 -3.38 11.76
C PRO A 45 13.35 -3.75 11.41
N TYR A 46 12.81 -3.10 10.36
CA TYR A 46 11.54 -3.44 9.73
C TYR A 46 11.37 -4.94 9.54
N PHE A 47 12.37 -5.65 9.01
CA PHE A 47 12.23 -7.09 8.73
C PHE A 47 12.14 -7.93 9.98
N ALA A 48 12.96 -7.63 10.98
CA ALA A 48 12.94 -8.37 12.24
C ALA A 48 11.60 -8.17 12.94
N ILE A 49 11.14 -6.92 13.07
CA ILE A 49 9.88 -6.61 13.74
C ILE A 49 8.70 -7.21 12.96
N LYS A 50 8.71 -7.12 11.63
CA LYS A 50 7.68 -7.72 10.78
C LYS A 50 7.70 -9.25 10.86
N ALA A 51 8.87 -9.89 10.87
CA ALA A 51 8.98 -11.34 11.02
C ALA A 51 8.43 -11.83 12.37
N ILE A 52 8.66 -11.07 13.45
CA ILE A 52 8.22 -11.43 14.80
C ILE A 52 6.72 -11.15 15.00
N THR A 53 6.22 -10.01 14.51
CA THR A 53 4.91 -9.48 14.91
C THR A 53 3.88 -9.50 13.78
N GLN A 54 4.36 -9.45 12.53
CA GLN A 54 3.59 -9.19 11.31
C GLN A 54 2.69 -7.95 11.38
N ALA A 55 2.86 -7.11 12.40
CA ALA A 55 2.09 -5.91 12.60
C ALA A 55 2.29 -4.95 11.42
N PRO A 56 1.35 -4.03 11.21
CA PRO A 56 1.55 -2.91 10.30
C PRO A 56 2.82 -2.15 10.65
N MET A 57 3.74 -2.08 9.70
CA MET A 57 4.98 -1.32 9.81
C MET A 57 4.89 -0.10 8.91
N GLU A 58 5.43 1.02 9.36
CA GLU A 58 5.54 2.25 8.57
C GLU A 58 6.97 2.75 8.61
N ARG A 59 7.54 2.99 7.45
CA ARG A 59 8.86 3.58 7.27
C ARG A 59 8.66 5.03 6.84
N ILE A 60 9.31 5.94 7.54
CA ILE A 60 9.07 7.38 7.43
C ILE A 60 10.41 8.08 7.28
N LEU A 61 10.58 8.78 6.16
CA LEU A 61 11.69 9.71 5.96
C LEU A 61 11.38 11.02 6.68
N GLN A 62 12.24 11.39 7.63
CA GLN A 62 12.00 12.54 8.49
C GLN A 62 12.02 13.86 7.72
N GLU A 63 12.85 13.96 6.67
CA GLU A 63 12.93 15.12 5.79
C GLU A 63 11.60 15.36 5.05
N GLU A 64 10.98 14.29 4.56
CA GLU A 64 9.70 14.38 3.84
C GLU A 64 8.53 14.70 4.78
N LEU A 65 8.55 14.13 5.99
CA LEU A 65 7.48 14.31 6.96
C LEU A 65 7.57 15.69 7.64
N GLY A 66 8.77 16.18 7.90
CA GLY A 66 9.07 17.40 8.63
C GLY A 66 9.02 17.24 10.15
N ALA A 67 9.65 18.18 10.86
CA ALA A 67 9.87 18.07 12.31
C ALA A 67 8.58 17.95 13.15
N GLU A 68 7.58 18.83 12.95
CA GLU A 68 6.37 18.79 13.77
C GLU A 68 5.58 17.48 13.59
N ARG A 69 5.46 17.01 12.35
CA ARG A 69 4.78 15.75 12.06
C ARG A 69 5.56 14.54 12.56
N THR A 70 6.89 14.56 12.49
CA THR A 70 7.74 13.54 13.10
C THR A 70 7.52 13.49 14.61
N TRP A 71 7.44 14.64 15.27
CA TRP A 71 7.14 14.73 16.69
C TRP A 71 5.76 14.16 17.04
N GLU A 72 4.72 14.48 16.26
CA GLU A 72 3.38 13.92 16.41
C GLU A 72 3.36 12.39 16.29
N VAL A 73 4.09 11.83 15.33
CA VAL A 73 4.22 10.37 15.15
C VAL A 73 4.89 9.73 16.36
N LEU A 74 5.97 10.32 16.90
CA LEU A 74 6.65 9.79 18.08
C LEU A 74 5.77 9.87 19.33
N LEU A 75 5.02 10.96 19.52
CA LEU A 75 4.06 11.08 20.62
C LEU A 75 2.95 10.03 20.52
N LEU A 76 2.39 9.83 19.32
CA LEU A 76 1.37 8.81 19.09
C LEU A 76 1.93 7.40 19.35
N ALA A 77 3.13 7.10 18.85
CA ALA A 77 3.77 5.81 19.06
C ALA A 77 4.04 5.55 20.56
N ARG A 78 4.42 6.58 21.31
CA ARG A 78 4.55 6.50 22.78
C ARG A 78 3.22 6.20 23.46
N GLU A 79 2.16 6.93 23.10
CA GLU A 79 0.82 6.75 23.67
C GLU A 79 0.29 5.33 23.41
N GLU A 80 0.44 4.84 22.18
CA GLU A 80 0.01 3.51 21.76
C GLU A 80 1.01 2.40 22.13
N ARG A 81 2.17 2.75 22.70
CA ARG A 81 3.28 1.85 23.05
C ARG A 81 3.79 1.02 21.87
N TRP A 82 3.85 1.65 20.70
CA TRP A 82 4.41 1.07 19.49
C TRP A 82 5.93 1.05 19.53
N PRO A 83 6.60 -0.07 19.21
CA PRO A 83 8.04 -0.07 19.00
C PRO A 83 8.40 0.85 17.84
N VAL A 84 9.44 1.66 18.06
CA VAL A 84 9.99 2.57 17.05
C VAL A 84 11.49 2.37 16.97
N THR A 85 12.01 2.35 15.75
CA THR A 85 13.45 2.41 15.48
C THR A 85 13.79 3.64 14.66
N ALA A 86 15.06 4.05 14.68
CA ALA A 86 15.54 5.16 13.88
C ALA A 86 16.95 4.89 13.35
N ALA A 87 17.18 5.28 12.10
CA ALA A 87 18.46 5.08 11.41
C ALA A 87 19.27 6.38 11.38
N SER A 88 20.50 6.31 11.89
CA SER A 88 21.51 7.38 11.79
C SER A 88 22.42 7.14 10.59
N LEU A 89 22.88 8.22 9.95
CA LEU A 89 23.80 8.14 8.80
C LEU A 89 25.03 9.01 8.96
N GLU A 90 24.86 10.32 9.09
CA GLU A 90 25.94 11.25 9.41
C GLU A 90 25.42 12.19 10.50
N ASN A 91 26.24 12.46 11.51
CA ASN A 91 25.86 13.36 12.58
C ASN A 91 27.09 14.03 13.21
N SER A 92 26.87 15.18 13.84
CA SER A 92 27.90 15.98 14.50
C SER A 92 28.00 15.73 16.01
N VAL A 93 27.14 14.86 16.56
CA VAL A 93 26.98 14.64 18.00
C VAL A 93 27.53 13.30 18.48
N GLY A 94 28.30 12.61 17.62
CA GLY A 94 29.04 11.40 17.98
C GLY A 94 28.21 10.13 18.06
N LEU A 95 26.98 10.09 17.51
CA LEU A 95 26.23 8.83 17.43
C LEU A 95 26.95 7.85 16.50
N ALA A 96 26.84 6.55 16.82
CA ALA A 96 27.26 5.48 15.92
C ALA A 96 26.60 5.65 14.55
N THR A 97 27.38 5.52 13.48
CA THR A 97 26.90 5.63 12.10
C THR A 97 27.70 4.77 11.12
N PRO A 98 27.09 4.37 9.98
CA PRO A 98 25.64 4.25 9.80
C PRO A 98 25.08 3.20 10.78
N HIS A 99 23.99 3.48 11.49
CA HIS A 99 23.52 2.60 12.55
C HIS A 99 22.04 2.74 12.91
N GLU A 100 21.46 1.68 13.49
CA GLU A 100 20.05 1.62 13.89
C GLU A 100 19.90 1.72 15.40
N PHE A 101 18.92 2.49 15.85
CA PHE A 101 18.63 2.74 17.26
C PHE A 101 17.20 2.34 17.58
N GLY A 102 16.98 1.89 18.81
CA GLY A 102 15.62 1.81 19.38
C GLY A 102 15.21 3.16 19.96
N ILE A 103 13.97 3.57 19.77
CA ILE A 103 13.40 4.73 20.48
C ILE A 103 12.64 4.20 21.70
N LEU A 104 13.06 4.62 22.89
CA LEU A 104 12.54 4.14 24.15
C LEU A 104 11.43 5.04 24.71
N ASP A 105 11.51 6.36 24.51
CA ASP A 105 10.54 7.33 25.02
C ASP A 105 10.70 8.69 24.30
N VAL A 106 9.71 9.56 24.46
CA VAL A 106 9.77 10.99 24.08
C VAL A 106 9.10 11.87 25.14
N THR A 107 9.61 13.09 25.33
CA THR A 107 9.01 14.06 26.26
C THR A 107 8.94 15.47 25.68
N PRO A 108 7.84 16.22 25.84
CA PRO A 108 7.75 17.61 25.38
C PRO A 108 8.64 18.56 26.19
N ASP A 109 9.04 18.17 27.40
CA ASP A 109 9.97 18.92 28.24
C ASP A 109 10.87 17.97 29.02
N TYR A 110 12.15 17.93 28.66
CA TYR A 110 13.19 17.19 29.38
C TYR A 110 13.94 18.14 30.30
N GLU A 111 13.57 18.13 31.58
CA GLU A 111 14.23 18.92 32.64
C GLU A 111 14.30 20.43 32.33
N GLY A 112 13.25 21.00 31.71
CA GLY A 112 13.20 22.42 31.35
C GLY A 112 13.95 22.77 30.06
N ARG A 113 14.41 21.77 29.30
CA ARG A 113 15.19 21.95 28.06
C ARG A 113 14.37 21.72 26.79
N GLY A 114 13.05 21.52 26.92
CA GLY A 114 12.16 21.32 25.78
C GLY A 114 12.13 19.87 25.28
N ARG A 115 11.74 19.69 24.01
CA ARG A 115 11.46 18.37 23.43
C ARG A 115 12.72 17.51 23.37
N ALA A 116 12.61 16.26 23.83
CA ALA A 116 13.71 15.30 23.80
C ALA A 116 13.23 13.89 23.42
N VAL A 117 14.15 13.11 22.87
CA VAL A 117 13.95 11.71 22.44
C VAL A 117 14.93 10.82 23.18
N HIS A 118 14.42 9.76 23.81
CA HIS A 118 15.23 8.76 24.49
C HIS A 118 15.56 7.62 23.50
N VAL A 119 16.84 7.43 23.21
CA VAL A 119 17.31 6.44 22.24
C VAL A 119 18.11 5.34 22.92
N TYR A 120 18.17 4.18 22.27
CA TYR A 120 18.97 3.02 22.66
C TYR A 120 19.87 2.57 21.51
N ASN A 121 21.18 2.63 21.73
CA ASN A 121 22.21 2.04 20.89
C ASN A 121 22.37 0.54 21.22
N PRO A 122 22.04 -0.38 20.29
CA PRO A 122 22.15 -1.82 20.52
C PRO A 122 23.59 -2.33 20.67
N TRP A 123 24.62 -1.53 20.38
CA TRP A 123 26.01 -1.88 20.73
C TRP A 123 26.30 -1.82 22.23
N GLY A 124 25.36 -1.30 23.04
CA GLY A 124 25.47 -1.29 24.48
C GLY A 124 26.55 -0.32 24.97
N THR A 125 27.80 -0.75 25.05
CA THR A 125 28.88 0.02 25.70
C THR A 125 29.67 0.91 24.74
N GLU A 126 29.42 0.84 23.43
CA GLU A 126 30.11 1.67 22.43
C GLU A 126 29.38 2.99 22.17
N ASN A 127 28.96 3.67 23.24
CA ASN A 127 28.33 4.98 23.14
C ASN A 127 29.39 6.09 23.02
N ARG A 128 29.20 6.98 22.05
CA ARG A 128 30.06 8.13 21.78
C ARG A 128 29.29 9.44 21.71
N TYR A 129 28.03 9.45 22.17
CA TYR A 129 27.20 10.65 22.19
C TYR A 129 27.88 11.76 22.99
N SER A 130 28.00 12.91 22.35
CA SER A 130 28.66 14.10 22.88
C SER A 130 27.83 15.37 22.69
N GLY A 131 26.52 15.21 22.51
CA GLY A 131 25.59 16.32 22.30
C GLY A 131 25.16 17.02 23.58
N GLU A 132 24.15 17.87 23.45
CA GLU A 132 23.69 18.82 24.44
C GLU A 132 23.17 18.16 25.72
N LEU A 133 22.58 16.96 25.62
CA LEU A 133 22.04 16.20 26.75
C LEU A 133 22.97 15.08 27.23
N ALA A 134 24.22 15.04 26.76
CA ALA A 134 25.18 14.01 27.14
C ALA A 134 25.42 13.97 28.67
N ARG A 135 25.46 12.76 29.24
CA ARG A 135 25.71 12.53 30.66
C ARG A 135 26.74 11.43 30.86
N ASP A 136 26.30 10.18 30.69
CA ASP A 136 27.09 8.96 30.79
C ASP A 136 27.17 8.28 29.43
N ASN A 137 28.36 7.78 29.12
CA ASN A 137 28.68 7.13 27.85
C ASN A 137 29.03 5.64 28.07
N ASP A 138 28.80 5.12 29.27
CA ASP A 138 29.00 3.70 29.60
C ASP A 138 27.89 2.78 29.05
N ARG A 139 26.73 3.37 28.70
CA ARG A 139 25.55 2.67 28.20
C ARG A 139 25.01 3.30 26.92
N GLY A 140 24.27 2.47 26.20
CA GLY A 140 23.64 2.81 24.94
C GLY A 140 22.32 3.56 25.11
N ASP A 141 21.84 3.80 26.33
CA ASP A 141 20.59 4.50 26.60
C ASP A 141 20.83 5.97 26.98
N TYR A 142 20.34 6.90 26.16
CA TYR A 142 20.56 8.32 26.40
C TYR A 142 19.52 9.20 25.69
N TRP A 143 19.36 10.42 26.18
CA TRP A 143 18.46 11.42 25.64
C TRP A 143 19.15 12.33 24.64
N LEU A 144 18.45 12.69 23.56
CA LEU A 144 18.83 13.68 22.55
C LEU A 144 17.84 14.84 22.59
N THR A 145 18.27 16.06 22.31
CA THR A 145 17.28 17.11 22.01
C THR A 145 16.54 16.72 20.73
N PHE A 146 15.29 17.15 20.58
CA PHE A 146 14.56 16.84 19.35
C PHE A 146 15.23 17.44 18.10
N ALA A 147 15.93 18.57 18.24
CA ALA A 147 16.73 19.15 17.16
C ALA A 147 17.89 18.22 16.76
N GLU A 148 18.67 17.72 17.73
CA GLU A 148 19.74 16.76 17.46
C GLU A 148 19.21 15.47 16.84
N PHE A 149 18.02 15.01 17.26
CA PHE A 149 17.38 13.86 16.67
C PHE A 149 17.06 14.08 15.18
N MET A 150 16.39 15.19 14.84
CA MET A 150 16.07 15.52 13.45
C MET A 150 17.32 15.71 12.58
N ASP A 151 18.40 16.24 13.14
CA ASP A 151 19.66 16.44 12.42
C ASP A 151 20.46 15.14 12.23
N SER A 152 20.31 14.16 13.14
CA SER A 152 21.15 12.95 13.17
C SER A 152 20.50 11.72 12.56
N PHE A 153 19.17 11.69 12.46
CA PHE A 153 18.40 10.54 11.99
C PHE A 153 17.62 10.90 10.72
N GLN A 154 17.72 10.06 9.69
CA GLN A 154 17.02 10.31 8.42
C GLN A 154 15.68 9.57 8.36
N GLU A 155 15.55 8.50 9.12
CA GLU A 155 14.43 7.58 9.02
C GLU A 155 13.95 7.16 10.41
N ILE A 156 12.64 7.00 10.55
CA ILE A 156 12.04 6.20 11.62
C ILE A 156 11.20 5.06 11.05
N ALA A 157 11.19 3.92 11.72
CA ALA A 157 10.27 2.83 11.44
C ALA A 157 9.37 2.58 12.65
N VAL A 158 8.05 2.59 12.44
CA VAL A 158 7.04 2.45 13.49
C VAL A 158 6.27 1.15 13.30
N ALA A 159 6.27 0.32 14.34
CA ALA A 159 5.53 -0.93 14.39
C ALA A 159 4.21 -0.74 15.13
N ARG A 160 3.08 -0.66 14.40
CA ARG A 160 1.74 -0.42 14.98
C ARG A 160 1.14 -1.68 15.61
N ILE A 161 1.88 -2.27 16.55
CA ILE A 161 1.45 -3.44 17.31
C ILE A 161 0.29 -3.05 18.22
N ARG A 162 -0.78 -3.83 18.18
CA ARG A 162 -1.94 -3.68 19.04
C ARG A 162 -2.10 -4.94 19.91
N THR A 163 -2.29 -4.73 21.20
CA THR A 163 -2.49 -5.84 22.14
C THR A 163 -3.78 -6.59 21.79
N GLY A 164 -3.71 -7.92 21.76
CA GLY A 164 -4.86 -8.79 21.46
C GLY A 164 -5.20 -8.91 19.98
N TYR A 165 -4.52 -8.18 19.09
CA TYR A 165 -4.73 -8.34 17.66
C TYR A 165 -4.12 -9.65 17.17
N MET A 166 -4.79 -10.26 16.19
CA MET A 166 -4.45 -11.55 15.63
C MET A 166 -4.27 -11.43 14.11
N LEU A 167 -3.46 -12.34 13.58
CA LEU A 167 -3.28 -12.50 12.14
C LEU A 167 -4.19 -13.59 11.62
N SER A 168 -4.79 -13.31 10.47
CA SER A 168 -5.43 -14.33 9.63
C SER A 168 -4.88 -14.17 8.22
N SER A 169 -4.59 -15.27 7.53
CA SER A 169 -3.91 -15.21 6.23
C SER A 169 -4.49 -16.19 5.22
N SER A 170 -4.33 -15.84 3.94
CA SER A 170 -4.70 -16.65 2.78
C SER A 170 -3.71 -16.42 1.67
N ARG A 171 -3.28 -17.51 1.01
CA ARG A 171 -2.38 -17.42 -0.13
C ARG A 171 -3.18 -17.11 -1.40
N VAL A 172 -2.58 -16.30 -2.27
CA VAL A 172 -3.12 -15.97 -3.58
C VAL A 172 -2.03 -16.16 -4.63
N PRO A 173 -2.37 -16.61 -5.84
CA PRO A 173 -1.38 -16.76 -6.90
C PRO A 173 -0.76 -15.39 -7.22
N SER A 174 0.54 -15.42 -7.48
CA SER A 174 1.28 -14.32 -8.08
C SER A 174 1.10 -14.33 -9.61
N GLY A 175 1.25 -13.17 -10.26
CA GLY A 175 1.12 -13.05 -11.73
C GLY A 175 -0.31 -13.19 -12.25
N ALA A 176 -1.29 -13.45 -11.38
CA ALA A 176 -2.70 -13.59 -11.73
C ALA A 176 -3.59 -12.83 -10.72
N PRO A 177 -4.72 -12.27 -11.17
CA PRO A 177 -5.62 -11.59 -10.26
C PRO A 177 -6.35 -12.59 -9.35
N ALA A 178 -6.62 -12.17 -8.12
CA ALA A 178 -7.34 -12.94 -7.12
C ALA A 178 -8.32 -12.04 -6.36
N ALA A 179 -9.48 -12.60 -6.05
CA ALA A 179 -10.47 -11.98 -5.19
C ALA A 179 -10.67 -12.84 -3.94
N ARG A 180 -10.67 -12.21 -2.77
CA ARG A 180 -10.91 -12.84 -1.46
C ARG A 180 -12.06 -12.13 -0.76
N GLU A 181 -12.75 -12.87 0.10
CA GLU A 181 -13.79 -12.36 0.98
C GLU A 181 -13.45 -12.72 2.43
N PHE A 182 -13.79 -11.83 3.35
CA PHE A 182 -13.75 -12.10 4.78
C PHE A 182 -14.84 -11.31 5.49
N ARG A 183 -15.12 -11.68 6.75
CA ARG A 183 -16.13 -11.03 7.58
C ARG A 183 -15.49 -10.54 8.88
N MET A 184 -15.75 -9.28 9.20
CA MET A 184 -15.50 -8.68 10.51
C MET A 184 -16.78 -8.73 11.33
N VAL A 185 -16.69 -9.13 12.60
CA VAL A 185 -17.81 -9.10 13.56
C VAL A 185 -17.74 -7.84 14.42
N GLY A 186 -16.54 -7.39 14.78
CA GLY A 186 -16.30 -6.22 15.60
C GLY A 186 -16.13 -4.93 14.79
N ASP A 187 -16.19 -3.81 15.51
CA ASP A 187 -16.01 -2.47 14.95
C ASP A 187 -14.58 -1.92 15.14
N ALA A 188 -13.68 -2.69 15.75
CA ALA A 188 -12.31 -2.25 15.98
C ALA A 188 -11.56 -1.98 14.65
N PRO A 189 -10.66 -0.99 14.59
CA PRO A 189 -9.80 -0.76 13.43
C PRO A 189 -9.00 -2.01 13.08
N PHE A 190 -8.70 -2.21 11.81
CA PHE A 190 -7.90 -3.34 11.35
C PHE A 190 -7.14 -2.98 10.08
N SER A 191 -6.10 -3.76 9.78
CA SER A 191 -5.33 -3.61 8.55
C SER A 191 -5.47 -4.85 7.69
N VAL A 192 -5.53 -4.68 6.37
CA VAL A 192 -5.35 -5.76 5.40
C VAL A 192 -4.01 -5.54 4.71
N GLN A 193 -3.20 -6.58 4.64
CA GLN A 193 -1.85 -6.51 4.09
C GLN A 193 -1.69 -7.53 2.98
N LEU A 194 -0.86 -7.20 2.01
CA LEU A 194 -0.38 -8.08 0.97
C LEU A 194 1.13 -8.20 1.16
N GLU A 195 1.63 -9.41 1.40
CA GLU A 195 3.04 -9.67 1.69
C GLU A 195 3.63 -10.54 0.58
N TRP A 196 4.88 -10.25 0.21
CA TRP A 196 5.68 -11.08 -0.69
C TRP A 196 7.10 -11.24 -0.13
N PRO A 197 7.90 -12.19 -0.64
CA PRO A 197 9.29 -12.31 -0.23
C PRO A 197 10.08 -11.03 -0.52
N GLY A 198 10.73 -10.48 0.52
CA GLY A 198 11.64 -9.35 0.39
C GLY A 198 12.97 -9.71 -0.26
N TRP A 199 13.85 -8.71 -0.40
CA TRP A 199 15.18 -8.87 -1.01
C TRP A 199 16.09 -9.80 -0.20
N GLU A 200 15.82 -10.04 1.07
CA GLU A 200 16.54 -11.01 1.93
C GLU A 200 16.44 -12.44 1.40
N PHE A 201 15.37 -12.74 0.68
CA PHE A 201 15.13 -14.05 0.08
C PHE A 201 15.70 -14.15 -1.34
N VAL A 202 16.25 -13.06 -1.87
CA VAL A 202 16.86 -13.01 -3.19
C VAL A 202 18.32 -13.45 -3.06
N PRO A 203 18.78 -14.44 -3.84
CA PRO A 203 20.18 -14.86 -3.81
C PRO A 203 21.15 -13.70 -4.07
N GLU A 204 22.34 -13.78 -3.46
CA GLU A 204 23.40 -12.79 -3.68
C GLU A 204 23.70 -12.63 -5.18
N GLY A 205 23.78 -11.38 -5.65
CA GLY A 205 24.02 -11.04 -7.06
C GLY A 205 22.77 -11.02 -7.95
N CYS A 206 21.59 -11.38 -7.43
CA CYS A 206 20.32 -11.20 -8.13
C CYS A 206 19.73 -9.80 -7.86
N GLN A 207 19.00 -9.26 -8.83
CA GLN A 207 18.30 -7.98 -8.67
C GLN A 207 17.13 -8.13 -7.67
N GLU A 208 16.82 -7.10 -6.89
CA GLU A 208 15.60 -7.06 -6.06
C GLU A 208 14.33 -7.11 -6.95
N PRO A 209 13.32 -7.91 -6.58
CA PRO A 209 12.07 -8.01 -7.34
C PRO A 209 11.34 -6.68 -7.33
N ARG A 210 11.12 -6.12 -8.51
CA ARG A 210 10.19 -5.00 -8.68
C ARG A 210 8.79 -5.54 -8.80
N VAL A 211 7.92 -5.08 -7.92
CA VAL A 211 6.51 -5.44 -7.93
C VAL A 211 5.67 -4.34 -8.58
N ARG A 212 4.80 -4.74 -9.50
CA ARG A 212 3.64 -3.94 -9.92
C ARG A 212 2.40 -4.61 -9.34
N LEU A 213 1.58 -3.87 -8.60
CA LEU A 213 0.44 -4.44 -7.92
C LEU A 213 -0.82 -3.59 -8.06
N VAL A 214 -1.97 -4.21 -7.86
CA VAL A 214 -3.23 -3.53 -7.57
C VAL A 214 -3.77 -4.22 -6.33
N PHE A 215 -3.93 -3.46 -5.25
CA PHE A 215 -4.39 -3.98 -3.96
C PHE A 215 -5.48 -3.08 -3.42
N LEU A 216 -6.71 -3.58 -3.47
CA LEU A 216 -7.91 -2.84 -3.09
C LEU A 216 -8.71 -3.64 -2.06
N VAL A 217 -9.31 -2.93 -1.11
CA VAL A 217 -10.22 -3.49 -0.11
C VAL A 217 -11.48 -2.65 -0.09
N ALA A 218 -12.65 -3.28 -0.13
CA ALA A 218 -13.92 -2.56 -0.04
C ALA A 218 -14.94 -3.35 0.78
N ARG A 219 -15.95 -2.65 1.29
CA ARG A 219 -17.14 -3.31 1.85
C ARG A 219 -17.92 -3.98 0.72
N LYS A 220 -18.32 -5.24 0.91
CA LYS A 220 -18.98 -6.06 -0.13
C LYS A 220 -20.26 -5.44 -0.67
N HIS A 221 -21.00 -4.69 0.15
CA HIS A 221 -22.24 -4.02 -0.24
C HIS A 221 -22.01 -2.60 -0.81
N ASN A 222 -20.78 -2.09 -0.81
CA ASN A 222 -20.43 -0.79 -1.36
C ASN A 222 -19.00 -0.79 -1.93
N LEU A 223 -18.82 -1.50 -3.06
CA LEU A 223 -17.50 -1.67 -3.68
C LEU A 223 -16.89 -0.37 -4.22
N ARG A 224 -17.74 0.63 -4.51
CA ARG A 224 -17.31 1.95 -4.99
C ARG A 224 -16.54 2.73 -3.92
N GLU A 225 -16.83 2.47 -2.65
CA GLU A 225 -16.07 2.98 -1.51
C GLU A 225 -14.99 1.95 -1.15
N TYR A 226 -13.92 1.99 -1.93
CA TYR A 226 -12.75 1.16 -1.71
C TYR A 226 -11.59 1.96 -1.12
N TYR A 227 -10.70 1.23 -0.47
CA TYR A 227 -9.42 1.68 0.02
C TYR A 227 -8.32 1.02 -0.81
N SER A 228 -7.25 1.74 -1.07
CA SER A 228 -6.09 1.29 -1.85
C SER A 228 -4.82 1.37 -1.02
N ASN A 229 -3.75 0.74 -1.50
CA ASN A 229 -2.45 0.71 -0.82
C ASN A 229 -2.05 2.09 -0.24
N THR A 230 -1.81 2.11 1.07
CA THR A 230 -1.30 3.27 1.82
C THR A 230 0.18 3.13 2.18
N ALA A 231 0.79 1.95 1.99
CA ALA A 231 2.22 1.78 2.21
C ALA A 231 3.01 2.47 1.09
N SER A 232 4.07 3.18 1.46
CA SER A 232 5.03 3.76 0.52
C SER A 232 5.73 2.65 -0.28
N HIS A 233 5.98 2.90 -1.56
CA HIS A 233 6.78 2.03 -2.44
C HIS A 233 8.27 2.26 -2.19
N GLU A 234 8.70 2.05 -0.95
CA GLU A 234 10.11 2.16 -0.59
C GLU A 234 10.87 0.88 -0.95
N PRO A 235 12.08 0.97 -1.51
CA PRO A 235 12.98 -0.17 -1.65
C PRO A 235 13.13 -0.91 -0.33
N GLY A 236 13.13 -2.24 -0.38
CA GLY A 236 13.20 -3.10 0.80
C GLY A 236 11.85 -3.34 1.51
N VAL A 237 10.78 -2.61 1.22
CA VAL A 237 9.47 -2.90 1.85
C VAL A 237 8.74 -3.96 1.03
N SER A 238 8.61 -5.17 1.60
CA SER A 238 8.01 -6.33 0.91
C SER A 238 6.51 -6.51 1.19
N ASN A 239 5.79 -5.39 1.39
CA ASN A 239 4.37 -5.42 1.66
C ASN A 239 3.59 -4.21 1.08
N ALA A 240 2.31 -4.43 0.82
CA ALA A 240 1.32 -3.39 0.63
C ALA A 240 0.30 -3.46 1.77
N ARG A 241 -0.27 -2.32 2.15
CA ARG A 241 -1.17 -2.22 3.31
C ARG A 241 -2.37 -1.34 3.00
N VAL A 242 -3.51 -1.72 3.56
CA VAL A 242 -4.70 -0.89 3.67
C VAL A 242 -5.12 -0.86 5.14
N ASP A 243 -5.21 0.34 5.71
CA ASP A 243 -5.72 0.55 7.07
C ASP A 243 -7.20 0.93 7.00
N LEU A 244 -8.05 0.23 7.74
CA LEU A 244 -9.48 0.51 7.83
C LEU A 244 -9.82 1.01 9.24
N PRO A 245 -10.71 2.01 9.37
CA PRO A 245 -11.13 2.53 10.67
C PRO A 245 -11.93 1.50 11.50
N GLY A 246 -12.27 0.36 10.90
CA GLY A 246 -13.05 -0.72 11.50
C GLY A 246 -14.44 -0.86 10.89
N GLY A 247 -15.32 -1.45 11.68
CA GLY A 247 -16.74 -1.63 11.39
C GLY A 247 -17.09 -3.04 10.93
N ALA A 248 -18.08 -3.67 11.57
CA ALA A 248 -18.54 -5.00 11.22
C ALA A 248 -19.03 -5.10 9.76
N GLY A 249 -18.94 -6.29 9.17
CA GLY A 249 -19.49 -6.56 7.84
C GLY A 249 -18.64 -7.49 6.98
N GLU A 250 -19.10 -7.69 5.76
CA GLU A 250 -18.39 -8.44 4.73
C GLU A 250 -17.51 -7.51 3.89
N TYR A 251 -16.31 -7.98 3.59
CA TYR A 251 -15.30 -7.25 2.83
C TYR A 251 -14.85 -8.08 1.63
N VAL A 252 -14.47 -7.38 0.56
CA VAL A 252 -13.86 -7.94 -0.64
C VAL A 252 -12.45 -7.36 -0.78
N VAL A 253 -11.48 -8.24 -1.00
CA VAL A 253 -10.10 -7.88 -1.32
C VAL A 253 -9.84 -8.26 -2.77
N TYR A 254 -9.40 -7.30 -3.57
CA TYR A 254 -8.83 -7.56 -4.90
C TYR A 254 -7.32 -7.42 -4.84
N VAL A 255 -6.63 -8.44 -5.35
CA VAL A 255 -5.18 -8.47 -5.49
C VAL A 255 -4.84 -8.81 -6.92
N SER A 256 -3.88 -8.11 -7.48
CA SER A 256 -3.17 -8.57 -8.67
C SER A 256 -1.72 -8.11 -8.58
N THR A 257 -0.78 -8.99 -8.88
CA THR A 257 0.66 -8.72 -8.78
C THR A 257 1.36 -9.15 -10.06
N GLU A 258 2.43 -8.45 -10.40
CA GLU A 258 3.40 -8.81 -11.43
C GLU A 258 4.79 -8.52 -10.85
N PHE A 259 5.68 -9.50 -10.93
CA PHE A 259 7.08 -9.37 -10.52
C PHE A 259 7.97 -9.45 -11.77
N ASP A 260 9.04 -8.67 -11.80
CA ASP A 260 10.06 -8.76 -12.86
C ASP A 260 11.01 -9.95 -12.70
N LEU A 261 10.92 -10.66 -11.57
CA LEU A 261 11.66 -11.89 -11.30
C LEU A 261 10.75 -13.13 -11.33
N PRO A 262 11.19 -14.23 -11.97
CA PRO A 262 10.52 -15.51 -11.85
C PRO A 262 10.69 -16.09 -10.44
N GLY A 263 9.77 -16.98 -10.03
CA GLY A 263 9.91 -17.78 -8.80
C GLY A 263 9.10 -17.31 -7.59
N ILE A 264 8.34 -16.22 -7.71
CA ILE A 264 7.29 -15.86 -6.74
C ILE A 264 5.97 -16.39 -7.29
N ASP A 265 5.57 -17.59 -6.87
CA ASP A 265 4.35 -18.26 -7.33
C ASP A 265 3.11 -17.83 -6.52
N GLU A 266 3.30 -17.46 -5.25
CA GLU A 266 2.24 -17.09 -4.32
C GLU A 266 2.65 -15.85 -3.51
N VAL A 267 1.66 -15.03 -3.18
CA VAL A 267 1.76 -13.94 -2.21
C VAL A 267 0.70 -14.13 -1.12
N VAL A 268 0.86 -13.48 0.02
CA VAL A 268 0.00 -13.68 1.18
C VAL A 268 -0.87 -12.45 1.41
N VAL A 269 -2.18 -12.63 1.37
CA VAL A 269 -3.13 -11.65 1.93
C VAL A 269 -3.32 -11.97 3.39
N ASN A 270 -3.15 -11.01 4.27
CA ASN A 270 -3.45 -11.16 5.69
C ASN A 270 -4.30 -10.00 6.23
N THR A 271 -4.98 -10.27 7.33
CA THR A 271 -5.63 -9.27 8.16
C THR A 271 -4.94 -9.20 9.52
N TYR A 272 -4.70 -8.00 10.02
CA TYR A 272 -4.29 -7.73 11.40
C TYR A 272 -5.46 -7.05 12.14
N ALA A 273 -6.16 -7.81 12.97
CA ALA A 273 -7.46 -7.41 13.53
C ALA A 273 -7.62 -7.84 14.99
N ALA A 274 -8.54 -7.21 15.73
CA ALA A 274 -8.90 -7.60 17.10
C ALA A 274 -9.59 -8.97 17.21
N GLU A 275 -9.87 -9.63 16.09
CA GLU A 275 -10.51 -10.93 16.00
C GLU A 275 -9.86 -11.77 14.89
N LYS A 276 -9.99 -13.10 15.01
CA LYS A 276 -9.59 -14.01 13.93
C LYS A 276 -10.68 -14.05 12.87
N VAL A 277 -10.29 -13.90 11.60
CA VAL A 277 -11.22 -13.98 10.47
C VAL A 277 -10.84 -15.13 9.54
N GLU A 278 -11.82 -15.61 8.77
CA GLU A 278 -11.57 -16.56 7.69
C GLU A 278 -11.51 -15.79 6.36
N ILE A 279 -10.37 -15.90 5.67
CA ILE A 279 -10.17 -15.27 4.36
C ILE A 279 -10.35 -16.34 3.28
N VAL A 280 -11.51 -16.31 2.62
CA VAL A 280 -11.92 -17.32 1.64
C VAL A 280 -11.82 -16.79 0.21
N ARG A 281 -11.78 -17.70 -0.77
CA ARG A 281 -11.97 -17.33 -2.17
C ARG A 281 -13.36 -16.70 -2.33
N SER A 282 -13.43 -15.54 -2.98
CA SER A 282 -14.71 -14.88 -3.23
C SER A 282 -15.66 -15.80 -4.01
N GLY A 283 -16.89 -15.97 -3.51
CA GLY A 283 -17.93 -16.70 -4.23
C GLY A 283 -18.43 -15.93 -5.45
N ALA A 284 -18.52 -14.60 -5.35
CA ALA A 284 -19.00 -13.72 -6.43
C ALA A 284 -17.97 -13.54 -7.55
N TYR A 285 -16.69 -13.45 -7.20
CA TYR A 285 -15.61 -13.08 -8.13
C TYR A 285 -14.58 -14.19 -8.37
N GLY A 286 -14.72 -15.34 -7.71
CA GLY A 286 -13.71 -16.40 -7.74
C GLY A 286 -13.33 -16.88 -9.15
N HIS A 287 -14.28 -16.94 -10.08
CA HIS A 287 -14.05 -17.39 -11.46
C HIS A 287 -13.58 -16.28 -12.41
N ARG A 288 -13.81 -15.00 -12.07
CA ARG A 288 -13.35 -13.84 -12.85
C ARG A 288 -12.98 -12.70 -11.88
N PRO A 289 -11.83 -12.79 -11.20
CA PRO A 289 -11.45 -11.84 -10.14
C PRO A 289 -11.44 -10.37 -10.57
N ASP A 290 -11.11 -10.09 -11.83
CA ASP A 290 -11.13 -8.74 -12.39
C ASP A 290 -12.51 -8.06 -12.33
N ARG A 291 -13.61 -8.82 -12.23
CA ARG A 291 -14.93 -8.22 -12.00
C ARG A 291 -14.99 -7.44 -10.68
N ALA A 292 -14.27 -7.86 -9.64
CA ALA A 292 -14.19 -7.11 -8.39
C ALA A 292 -13.52 -5.75 -8.61
N LEU A 293 -12.39 -5.74 -9.34
CA LEU A 293 -11.70 -4.49 -9.73
C LEU A 293 -12.62 -3.58 -10.55
N GLU A 294 -13.29 -4.12 -11.56
CA GLU A 294 -14.20 -3.35 -12.41
C GLU A 294 -15.38 -2.78 -11.60
N GLU A 295 -15.95 -3.54 -10.66
CA GLU A 295 -17.01 -3.04 -9.79
C GLU A 295 -16.50 -1.97 -8.80
N MET A 296 -15.29 -2.13 -8.26
CA MET A 296 -14.68 -1.11 -7.41
C MET A 296 -14.41 0.19 -8.16
N LEU A 297 -13.81 0.10 -9.36
CA LEU A 297 -13.38 1.27 -10.12
C LEU A 297 -14.50 1.88 -10.99
N LEU A 298 -15.28 1.05 -11.67
CA LEU A 298 -16.26 1.43 -12.68
C LEU A 298 -17.71 1.18 -12.23
N GLY A 299 -17.92 0.51 -11.09
CA GLY A 299 -19.24 0.22 -10.52
C GLY A 299 -19.92 -1.00 -11.10
N VAL A 300 -19.35 -1.57 -12.15
CA VAL A 300 -19.91 -2.65 -12.95
C VAL A 300 -18.80 -3.32 -13.77
N PRO A 301 -18.97 -4.59 -14.16
CA PRO A 301 -18.11 -5.21 -15.17
C PRO A 301 -18.23 -4.48 -16.51
N CYS A 302 -17.09 -4.15 -17.12
CA CYS A 302 -17.04 -3.32 -18.33
C CYS A 302 -16.15 -3.94 -19.41
N ASP A 303 -16.79 -4.36 -20.50
CA ASP A 303 -16.06 -4.79 -21.69
C ASP A 303 -15.70 -3.57 -22.58
N GLU A 304 -16.38 -2.44 -22.38
CA GLU A 304 -16.10 -1.18 -23.07
C GLU A 304 -16.12 0.00 -22.08
N VAL A 305 -15.11 0.86 -22.17
CA VAL A 305 -14.97 2.10 -21.40
C VAL A 305 -14.95 3.27 -22.37
N VAL A 306 -15.72 4.31 -22.08
CA VAL A 306 -15.71 5.57 -22.84
C VAL A 306 -15.04 6.64 -22.01
N GLU A 307 -14.02 7.26 -22.58
CA GLU A 307 -13.39 8.48 -22.08
C GLU A 307 -13.97 9.67 -22.84
N ILE A 308 -14.42 10.70 -22.12
CA ILE A 308 -14.93 11.95 -22.72
C ILE A 308 -13.94 13.07 -22.40
N SER A 309 -13.33 13.64 -23.43
CA SER A 309 -12.42 14.78 -23.30
C SER A 309 -13.16 16.02 -22.80
N ARG A 310 -12.64 16.65 -21.75
CA ARG A 310 -13.21 17.90 -21.20
C ARG A 310 -13.05 19.10 -22.14
N HIS A 311 -12.05 19.08 -23.03
CA HIS A 311 -11.71 20.24 -23.86
C HIS A 311 -12.61 20.38 -25.09
N ASP A 312 -12.89 19.28 -25.78
CA ASP A 312 -13.60 19.26 -27.07
C ASP A 312 -14.83 18.34 -27.06
N GLY A 313 -15.09 17.64 -25.95
CA GLY A 313 -16.18 16.66 -25.85
C GLY A 313 -15.94 15.39 -26.66
N ALA A 314 -14.74 15.22 -27.25
CA ALA A 314 -14.44 14.03 -28.04
C ALA A 314 -14.50 12.78 -27.16
N ALA A 315 -15.20 11.75 -27.65
CA ALA A 315 -15.29 10.46 -26.98
C ALA A 315 -14.31 9.46 -27.59
N ALA A 316 -13.55 8.77 -26.74
CA ALA A 316 -12.73 7.63 -27.12
C ALA A 316 -13.28 6.37 -26.46
N THR A 317 -13.64 5.38 -27.28
CA THR A 317 -14.11 4.07 -26.81
C THR A 317 -12.94 3.10 -26.75
N PHE A 318 -12.70 2.54 -25.57
CA PHE A 318 -11.72 1.50 -25.32
C PHE A 318 -12.44 0.17 -25.10
N ARG A 319 -11.99 -0.89 -25.78
CA ARG A 319 -12.53 -2.24 -25.63
C ARG A 319 -11.56 -3.10 -24.84
N ARG A 320 -12.08 -3.94 -23.95
CA ARG A 320 -11.28 -4.85 -23.15
C ARG A 320 -10.45 -5.74 -24.06
N THR A 321 -9.17 -5.87 -23.73
CA THR A 321 -8.26 -6.82 -24.37
C THR A 321 -7.98 -8.00 -23.42
N PRO A 322 -7.72 -9.21 -23.94
CA PRO A 322 -7.22 -10.32 -23.13
C PRO A 322 -5.83 -10.04 -22.53
N GLN A 323 -5.07 -9.13 -23.13
CA GLN A 323 -3.74 -8.74 -22.65
C GLN A 323 -3.86 -7.85 -21.41
N ARG A 324 -3.00 -8.08 -20.42
CA ARG A 324 -2.85 -7.22 -19.24
C ARG A 324 -1.75 -6.20 -19.49
N VAL A 325 -1.82 -5.06 -18.81
CA VAL A 325 -0.70 -4.13 -18.69
C VAL A 325 -0.38 -4.02 -17.21
N GLY A 326 0.83 -4.44 -16.83
CA GLY A 326 1.13 -4.57 -15.43
C GLY A 326 0.33 -5.70 -14.78
N SER A 327 -0.11 -5.44 -13.56
CA SER A 327 -1.06 -6.26 -12.82
C SER A 327 -2.54 -5.98 -13.18
N SER A 328 -2.85 -5.02 -14.06
CA SER A 328 -4.24 -4.62 -14.35
C SER A 328 -4.78 -5.20 -15.66
N PRO A 329 -6.10 -5.44 -15.76
CA PRO A 329 -6.77 -5.52 -17.05
C PRO A 329 -6.53 -4.25 -17.86
N ALA A 330 -6.58 -4.38 -19.18
CA ALA A 330 -6.40 -3.28 -20.10
C ALA A 330 -7.55 -3.19 -21.09
N TRP A 331 -7.76 -1.97 -21.59
CA TRP A 331 -8.69 -1.67 -22.67
C TRP A 331 -7.95 -0.94 -23.78
N VAL A 332 -8.21 -1.28 -25.04
CA VAL A 332 -7.52 -0.74 -26.21
C VAL A 332 -8.55 -0.05 -27.11
N ASN A 333 -8.26 1.15 -27.59
CA ASN A 333 -9.12 1.82 -28.56
C ASN A 333 -8.71 1.51 -30.02
N THR A 334 -9.48 1.98 -30.99
CA THR A 334 -9.22 1.75 -32.42
C THR A 334 -7.91 2.37 -32.94
N ARG A 335 -7.31 3.29 -32.19
CA ARG A 335 -6.01 3.91 -32.49
C ARG A 335 -4.86 3.17 -31.81
N GLY A 336 -5.10 2.10 -31.06
CA GLY A 336 -4.06 1.37 -30.32
C GLY A 336 -3.66 1.98 -28.99
N ALA A 337 -4.31 3.05 -28.53
CA ALA A 337 -4.09 3.58 -27.19
C ALA A 337 -4.65 2.61 -26.14
N ILE A 338 -3.91 2.43 -25.05
CA ILE A 338 -4.22 1.47 -23.98
C ILE A 338 -4.62 2.22 -22.73
N LEU A 339 -5.71 1.81 -22.09
CA LEU A 339 -6.20 2.31 -20.80
C LEU A 339 -6.05 1.18 -19.77
N TRP A 340 -5.48 1.45 -18.60
CA TRP A 340 -5.35 0.49 -17.49
C TRP A 340 -5.33 1.20 -16.14
N PHE A 341 -5.49 0.46 -15.05
CA PHE A 341 -5.35 0.99 -13.70
C PHE A 341 -3.99 0.62 -13.11
N ASP A 342 -3.24 1.60 -12.62
CA ASP A 342 -1.92 1.43 -12.03
C ASP A 342 -1.99 1.84 -10.57
N GLN A 343 -2.04 0.84 -9.67
CA GLN A 343 -2.07 0.94 -8.21
C GLN A 343 -3.15 1.84 -7.61
N THR A 344 -3.04 3.15 -7.84
CA THR A 344 -3.85 4.22 -7.27
C THR A 344 -4.58 5.05 -8.33
N ARG A 345 -4.23 4.92 -9.62
CA ARG A 345 -4.79 5.77 -10.67
C ARG A 345 -4.89 5.09 -12.01
N TRP A 346 -5.84 5.55 -12.80
CA TRP A 346 -5.95 5.19 -14.21
C TRP A 346 -4.82 5.81 -15.03
N ARG A 347 -4.37 5.07 -16.03
CA ARG A 347 -3.31 5.40 -16.97
C ARG A 347 -3.80 5.18 -18.38
N LYS A 348 -3.27 5.96 -19.31
CA LYS A 348 -3.55 5.86 -20.73
C LYS A 348 -2.25 5.99 -21.51
N SER A 349 -2.00 5.13 -22.49
CA SER A 349 -0.91 5.30 -23.45
C SER A 349 -1.39 6.07 -24.69
N LEU A 350 -0.46 6.65 -25.43
CA LEU A 350 -0.72 7.05 -26.82
C LEU A 350 -0.29 5.91 -27.75
N ALA A 351 -0.91 5.83 -28.92
CA ALA A 351 -0.67 4.80 -29.93
C ALA A 351 0.82 4.54 -30.23
N ASP A 352 1.62 5.61 -30.19
CA ASP A 352 3.01 5.63 -30.63
C ASP A 352 4.01 5.99 -29.50
N GLN A 353 3.58 5.93 -28.23
CA GLN A 353 4.43 6.30 -27.09
C GLN A 353 4.69 5.10 -26.18
N PRO A 354 5.89 5.00 -25.57
CA PRO A 354 6.17 3.97 -24.59
C PRO A 354 5.23 4.08 -23.39
N LEU A 355 4.87 2.93 -22.81
CA LEU A 355 3.89 2.74 -21.72
C LEU A 355 4.13 3.59 -20.45
N ASN A 356 5.29 4.25 -20.34
CA ASN A 356 5.72 4.96 -19.13
C ASN A 356 5.45 6.47 -19.15
N THR A 357 4.64 6.98 -20.08
CA THR A 357 4.31 8.41 -20.11
C THR A 357 3.17 8.74 -19.12
N ASN A 358 3.46 9.60 -18.13
CA ASN A 358 2.47 10.13 -17.20
C ASN A 358 1.70 11.29 -17.88
N PHE A 359 0.37 11.24 -17.90
CA PHE A 359 -0.44 12.28 -18.57
C PHE A 359 -1.25 13.10 -17.56
N ALA A 360 -1.06 14.42 -17.57
CA ALA A 360 -1.75 15.38 -16.70
C ALA A 360 -3.19 15.70 -17.13
N SER A 361 -3.62 15.27 -18.33
CA SER A 361 -4.95 15.55 -18.90
C SER A 361 -5.97 14.43 -18.71
N PHE A 362 -5.62 13.37 -17.99
CA PHE A 362 -6.52 12.25 -17.76
C PHE A 362 -7.48 12.56 -16.59
N ASP A 363 -8.78 12.64 -16.87
CA ASP A 363 -9.82 12.81 -15.86
C ASP A 363 -10.57 11.50 -15.59
N PRO A 364 -10.28 10.81 -14.46
CA PRO A 364 -10.98 9.58 -14.11
C PRO A 364 -12.49 9.78 -13.90
N ALA A 365 -12.94 11.00 -13.57
CA ALA A 365 -14.37 11.27 -13.37
C ALA A 365 -15.19 11.19 -14.68
N GLY A 366 -14.51 11.26 -15.83
CA GLY A 366 -15.12 11.11 -17.16
C GLY A 366 -15.26 9.67 -17.65
N LEU A 367 -14.66 8.68 -16.97
CA LEU A 367 -14.72 7.28 -17.40
C LEU A 367 -16.11 6.70 -17.15
N ARG A 368 -16.74 6.19 -18.22
CA ARG A 368 -18.04 5.52 -18.14
C ARG A 368 -17.99 4.14 -18.75
N CYS A 369 -18.70 3.21 -18.12
CA CYS A 369 -18.91 1.89 -18.68
C CYS A 369 -19.91 1.97 -19.84
N SER A 370 -19.45 1.76 -21.07
CA SER A 370 -20.34 1.84 -22.25
C SER A 370 -21.47 0.81 -22.16
N THR A 371 -21.19 -0.37 -21.60
CA THR A 371 -22.18 -1.44 -21.44
C THR A 371 -23.33 -1.06 -20.51
N VAL A 372 -23.05 -0.35 -19.41
CA VAL A 372 -24.09 0.15 -18.51
C VAL A 372 -24.84 1.31 -19.10
N GLU A 373 -24.14 2.23 -19.76
CA GLU A 373 -24.81 3.32 -20.47
C GLU A 373 -25.76 2.73 -21.52
N ARG A 374 -25.32 1.78 -22.36
CA ARG A 374 -26.19 1.05 -23.30
C ARG A 374 -27.36 0.37 -22.62
N ALA A 375 -27.14 -0.38 -21.53
CA ALA A 375 -28.22 -1.06 -20.81
C ALA A 375 -29.23 -0.08 -20.17
N ARG A 376 -28.76 1.09 -19.73
CA ARG A 376 -29.60 2.18 -19.22
C ARG A 376 -30.42 2.78 -20.36
N PHE A 377 -29.80 3.05 -21.51
CA PHE A 377 -30.48 3.53 -22.71
C PHE A 377 -31.48 2.49 -23.27
N ASP A 378 -31.18 1.20 -23.20
CA ASP A 378 -32.05 0.14 -23.72
C ASP A 378 -33.36 0.00 -22.94
N ARG A 379 -33.42 0.52 -21.71
CA ARG A 379 -34.61 0.59 -20.85
C ARG A 379 -35.34 1.93 -20.91
N CYS A 380 -34.74 2.94 -21.54
CA CYS A 380 -35.39 4.22 -21.74
C CYS A 380 -36.34 4.12 -22.95
N SER A 381 -37.60 4.50 -22.78
CA SER A 381 -38.53 4.71 -23.89
C SER A 381 -38.45 6.13 -24.47
N LYS A 382 -37.85 7.05 -23.69
CA LYS A 382 -37.71 8.48 -24.00
C LYS A 382 -36.44 9.01 -23.32
N LEU A 383 -35.63 9.77 -24.04
CA LEU A 383 -34.51 10.52 -23.48
C LEU A 383 -34.80 12.01 -23.63
N ILE A 384 -34.68 12.77 -22.54
CA ILE A 384 -34.81 14.23 -22.57
C ILE A 384 -33.41 14.78 -22.33
N TRP A 385 -32.87 15.50 -23.32
CA TRP A 385 -31.56 16.11 -23.27
C TRP A 385 -31.74 17.61 -23.06
N ASP A 386 -31.33 18.10 -21.88
CA ASP A 386 -31.22 19.53 -21.60
C ASP A 386 -29.80 20.00 -21.97
N SER A 387 -29.71 20.91 -22.94
CA SER A 387 -28.42 21.44 -23.38
C SER A 387 -27.85 22.38 -22.30
N PRO A 388 -26.67 22.10 -21.71
CA PRO A 388 -26.12 22.94 -20.65
C PRO A 388 -25.63 24.31 -21.14
N LYS A 389 -25.71 24.61 -22.44
CA LYS A 389 -25.16 25.84 -23.05
C LYS A 389 -26.18 26.89 -23.50
N ALA A 390 -27.48 26.66 -23.29
CA ALA A 390 -28.49 27.67 -23.64
C ALA A 390 -29.63 27.61 -22.62
N VAL A 391 -29.71 28.64 -21.77
CA VAL A 391 -30.72 28.77 -20.71
C VAL A 391 -32.15 28.82 -21.27
N ASP A 392 -32.30 29.07 -22.57
CA ASP A 392 -33.60 29.20 -23.26
C ASP A 392 -33.80 28.20 -24.43
N ALA A 393 -32.91 27.21 -24.63
CA ALA A 393 -33.15 26.22 -25.68
C ALA A 393 -34.16 25.16 -25.21
N PRO A 394 -35.19 24.82 -26.01
CA PRO A 394 -36.14 23.79 -25.65
C PRO A 394 -35.43 22.44 -25.50
N SER A 395 -35.81 21.67 -24.47
CA SER A 395 -35.29 20.32 -24.24
C SER A 395 -35.52 19.45 -25.46
N VAL A 396 -34.47 18.80 -25.96
CA VAL A 396 -34.58 17.90 -27.10
C VAL A 396 -35.11 16.56 -26.60
N VAL A 397 -36.27 16.16 -27.12
CA VAL A 397 -36.87 14.86 -26.83
C VAL A 397 -36.44 13.87 -27.90
N LEU A 398 -35.64 12.89 -27.51
CA LEU A 398 -35.24 11.79 -28.36
C LEU A 398 -36.09 10.55 -28.06
N ARG A 399 -36.55 9.86 -29.11
CA ARG A 399 -37.22 8.56 -29.01
C ARG A 399 -36.40 7.49 -29.74
N ARG A 400 -36.55 6.23 -29.29
CA ARG A 400 -35.87 5.09 -29.90
C ARG A 400 -36.39 4.90 -31.33
N ALA A 401 -35.50 4.93 -32.32
CA ALA A 401 -35.83 4.61 -33.71
C ALA A 401 -36.27 3.15 -33.80
N ALA A 402 -37.34 2.88 -34.54
CA ALA A 402 -37.97 1.56 -34.58
C ALA A 402 -37.22 0.51 -35.42
N ASP A 403 -36.21 0.93 -36.18
CA ASP A 403 -35.69 0.18 -37.33
C ASP A 403 -34.14 0.08 -37.43
N PHE A 404 -33.38 0.50 -36.42
CA PHE A 404 -31.92 0.44 -36.48
C PHE A 404 -31.33 -0.88 -35.91
N GLN A 405 -30.69 -1.70 -36.75
CA GLN A 405 -30.12 -3.02 -36.36
C GLN A 405 -28.70 -2.97 -35.73
N GLY A 406 -28.24 -1.81 -35.25
CA GLY A 406 -26.87 -1.60 -34.74
C GLY A 406 -26.72 -1.17 -33.28
N GLY A 407 -27.79 -1.23 -32.47
CA GLY A 407 -27.88 -0.60 -31.14
C GLY A 407 -28.93 0.51 -31.12
N PRO A 408 -29.25 1.13 -29.98
CA PRO A 408 -30.33 2.11 -29.91
C PRO A 408 -29.93 3.41 -30.64
N ALA A 409 -30.39 3.57 -31.88
CA ALA A 409 -30.44 4.87 -32.54
C ALA A 409 -31.63 5.66 -31.96
N TRP A 410 -31.41 6.95 -31.72
CA TRP A 410 -32.38 7.85 -31.13
C TRP A 410 -32.65 8.98 -32.12
N GLU A 411 -33.92 9.16 -32.51
CA GLU A 411 -34.34 10.20 -33.44
C GLU A 411 -34.86 11.41 -32.67
N GLU A 412 -34.45 12.60 -33.14
CA GLU A 412 -34.97 13.86 -32.66
C GLU A 412 -36.42 14.02 -33.13
N GLN A 413 -37.33 14.18 -32.17
CA GLN A 413 -38.70 14.53 -32.50
C GLN A 413 -38.74 16.02 -32.82
N GLY A 414 -38.59 16.36 -34.11
CA GLY A 414 -38.78 17.71 -34.60
C GLY A 414 -40.13 18.24 -34.11
N GLY A 415 -40.10 19.27 -33.26
CA GLY A 415 -41.31 19.98 -32.86
C GLY A 415 -41.94 20.54 -34.12
N GLY A 416 -43.01 19.92 -34.59
CA GLY A 416 -43.79 20.44 -35.70
C GLY A 416 -44.21 21.87 -35.34
N ALA A 417 -43.62 22.84 -36.02
CA ALA A 417 -44.16 24.19 -36.05
C ALA A 417 -45.56 24.05 -36.65
N GLY A 418 -46.59 24.17 -35.81
CA GLY A 418 -47.96 24.30 -36.29
C GLY A 418 -48.06 25.55 -37.17
N GLU A 419 -48.69 25.38 -38.34
CA GLU A 419 -49.18 26.48 -39.18
C GLU A 419 -50.17 27.39 -38.43
#